data_AF-A0A950SK19-F1
#
_entry.id   AF-A0A950SK19-F1
#
_cell.length_a   1.000
_cell.length_b   1.000
_cell.length_c   1.000
_cell.angle_alpha   90.00
_cell.angle_beta   90.00
_cell.angle_gamma   90.00
#
_symmetry.space_group_name_H-M   'P 1'
#
loop_
_entity.id
_entity.type
_entity.pdbx_description
1 polymer ?
#
loop_
_entity_poly.entity_id
_entity_poly.type
_entity_poly.pdbx_seq_one_letter_code
_entity_poly.pdbx_strand_id
1 'polypeptide(L)'
;MATSIQLPLEGELASLAGATGWLNTEPLTRESLRGRPVLVEFWTFTCINWIRTLPYVRSWYEKYREDGLVVLGVHTPEFEVERDIEGVRRAAAAMGIEYPVALDSDYAIWRAFGNQCWPALYFADAVGQLRHHRFGEGEYEYSELVLQLLLRGAGASNVSGGLAAVRARGVEAPADWDELRSPETYIGYDRLENFASAGPAFWDQPQVYALPHTLQLNQWALVGDWTIGRQAAVLNASGGRIAHRFHARDLHLVMAPPPNDQPVRFSVRLGGEPPGAAGGIDTDERGEGTVTEPRLYQLIRQPGAVTDQTFEIAFLDHGVHAYVFTFG
;
A
#
# COMPACT_ATOMS: atom_id res chain seq x y z
N MET A 1 -29.55 -1.69 31.40
CA MET A 1 -29.17 -0.34 30.92
C MET A 1 -27.94 -0.53 30.07
N ALA A 2 -28.04 -0.38 28.75
CA ALA A 2 -26.87 -0.41 27.89
C ALA A 2 -26.12 0.90 28.09
N THR A 3 -24.91 0.83 28.62
CA THR A 3 -23.99 1.96 28.72
C THR A 3 -23.82 2.50 27.30
N SER A 4 -24.32 3.70 27.00
CA SER A 4 -24.10 4.33 25.71
C SER A 4 -22.61 4.60 25.58
N ILE A 5 -21.92 3.84 24.74
CA ILE A 5 -20.54 4.14 24.38
C ILE A 5 -20.55 5.51 23.70
N GLN A 6 -20.05 6.53 24.39
CA GLN A 6 -19.92 7.86 23.86
C GLN A 6 -18.50 8.00 23.30
N LEU A 7 -18.38 7.95 21.98
CA LEU A 7 -17.10 8.15 21.30
C LEU A 7 -16.57 9.57 21.61
N PRO A 8 -15.26 9.73 21.81
CA PRO A 8 -14.67 11.05 22.07
C PRO A 8 -14.90 12.01 20.89
N LEU A 9 -14.75 13.30 21.14
CA LEU A 9 -14.62 14.31 20.10
C LEU A 9 -13.13 14.50 19.81
N GLU A 10 -12.69 14.14 18.61
CA GLU A 10 -11.28 14.20 18.21
C GLU A 10 -10.99 15.40 17.30
N GLY A 11 -12.03 16.06 16.79
CA GLY A 11 -11.92 17.24 15.96
C GLY A 11 -13.13 17.42 15.05
N GLU A 12 -13.00 18.31 14.07
CA GLU A 12 -13.95 18.43 12.96
C GLU A 12 -13.40 17.74 11.72
N LEU A 13 -14.29 17.25 10.86
CA LEU A 13 -13.92 16.78 9.54
C LEU A 13 -13.20 17.90 8.79
N ALA A 14 -11.93 17.65 8.46
CA ALA A 14 -11.08 18.66 7.83
C ALA A 14 -11.53 18.99 6.40
N SER A 15 -10.99 20.08 5.86
CA SER A 15 -11.30 20.51 4.50
C SER A 15 -10.84 19.49 3.46
N LEU A 16 -11.66 19.30 2.42
CA LEU A 16 -11.31 18.53 1.22
C LEU A 16 -10.81 19.45 0.08
N ALA A 17 -10.65 20.74 0.35
CA ALA A 17 -10.10 21.69 -0.60
C ALA A 17 -8.64 21.37 -0.91
N GLY A 18 -8.24 21.59 -2.16
CA GLY A 18 -6.89 21.27 -2.65
C GLY A 18 -6.78 19.88 -3.27
N ALA A 19 -7.87 19.10 -3.33
CA ALA A 19 -7.92 17.93 -4.21
C ALA A 19 -7.54 18.33 -5.65
N THR A 20 -6.58 17.62 -6.23
CA THR A 20 -6.11 17.84 -7.60
C THR A 20 -7.03 17.21 -8.64
N GLY A 21 -7.95 16.36 -8.22
CA GLY A 21 -8.99 15.75 -9.04
C GLY A 21 -9.90 14.84 -8.23
N TRP A 22 -10.93 14.31 -8.88
CA TRP A 22 -11.90 13.39 -8.27
C TRP A 22 -12.18 12.21 -9.20
N LEU A 23 -12.35 11.03 -8.61
CA LEU A 23 -12.84 9.83 -9.29
C LEU A 23 -14.16 9.39 -8.67
N ASN A 24 -15.01 8.75 -9.46
CA ASN A 24 -16.32 8.20 -9.06
C ASN A 24 -17.33 9.24 -8.53
N THR A 25 -17.04 10.53 -8.63
CA THR A 25 -17.93 11.61 -8.17
C THR A 25 -17.53 12.98 -8.72
N GLU A 26 -18.45 13.94 -8.63
CA GLU A 26 -18.11 15.37 -8.69
C GLU A 26 -17.45 15.82 -7.37
N PRO A 27 -16.70 16.93 -7.35
CA PRO A 27 -16.00 17.38 -6.14
C PRO A 27 -16.90 17.48 -4.90
N LEU A 28 -16.48 16.85 -3.80
CA LEU A 28 -17.18 16.90 -2.52
C LEU A 28 -16.55 17.95 -1.59
N THR A 29 -17.38 18.54 -0.75
CA THR A 29 -16.97 19.43 0.36
C THR A 29 -17.39 18.85 1.70
N ARG A 30 -16.74 19.29 2.79
CA ARG A 30 -17.16 18.90 4.15
C ARG A 30 -18.61 19.27 4.44
N GLU A 31 -19.11 20.38 3.87
CA GLU A 31 -20.49 20.81 4.01
C GLU A 31 -21.45 19.86 3.27
N SER A 32 -21.08 19.40 2.08
CA SER A 32 -21.88 18.45 1.29
C SER A 32 -22.01 17.06 1.93
N LEU A 33 -21.12 16.74 2.86
CA LEU A 33 -21.08 15.48 3.60
C LEU A 33 -21.90 15.50 4.89
N ARG A 34 -22.36 16.67 5.35
CA ARG A 34 -23.23 16.79 6.54
C ARG A 34 -24.52 15.99 6.36
N GLY A 35 -25.06 15.51 7.49
CA GLY A 35 -26.23 14.65 7.56
C GLY A 35 -25.94 13.15 7.39
N ARG A 36 -24.68 12.76 7.11
CA ARG A 36 -24.27 11.37 6.91
C ARG A 36 -22.98 11.07 7.68
N PRO A 37 -22.85 9.88 8.31
CA PRO A 37 -21.55 9.41 8.76
C PRO A 37 -20.58 9.25 7.59
N VAL A 38 -19.31 9.59 7.82
CA VAL A 38 -18.26 9.53 6.79
C VAL A 38 -17.08 8.71 7.30
N LEU A 39 -16.65 7.75 6.50
CA LEU A 39 -15.33 7.11 6.61
C LEU A 39 -14.41 7.76 5.58
N VAL A 40 -13.37 8.46 6.03
CA VAL A 40 -12.29 8.93 5.16
C VAL A 40 -11.12 7.97 5.31
N GLU A 41 -10.62 7.44 4.19
CA GLU A 41 -9.47 6.55 4.17
C GLU A 41 -8.33 7.08 3.31
N PHE A 42 -7.15 7.23 3.90
CA PHE A 42 -5.94 7.66 3.20
C PHE A 42 -5.21 6.46 2.64
N TRP A 43 -4.96 6.50 1.34
CA TRP A 43 -4.44 5.36 0.61
C TRP A 43 -3.48 5.71 -0.51
N THR A 44 -2.73 4.70 -0.93
CA THR A 44 -2.00 4.66 -2.19
C THR A 44 -2.01 3.23 -2.73
N PHE A 45 -2.01 3.06 -4.06
CA PHE A 45 -2.19 1.77 -4.71
C PHE A 45 -0.98 0.82 -4.64
N THR A 46 0.17 1.26 -4.13
CA THR A 46 1.35 0.39 -3.95
C THR A 46 1.59 -0.03 -2.50
N CYS A 47 0.89 0.57 -1.52
CA CYS A 47 1.08 0.28 -0.10
C CYS A 47 0.43 -1.06 0.26
N ILE A 48 1.24 -2.05 0.67
CA ILE A 48 0.74 -3.38 1.06
C ILE A 48 -0.22 -3.30 2.25
N ASN A 49 0.09 -2.44 3.23
CA ASN A 49 -0.74 -2.30 4.43
C ASN A 49 -2.14 -1.76 4.09
N TRP A 50 -2.23 -0.87 3.10
CA TRP A 50 -3.52 -0.42 2.60
C TRP A 50 -4.21 -1.48 1.73
N ILE A 51 -3.48 -2.19 0.85
CA ILE A 51 -4.04 -3.29 0.05
C ILE A 51 -4.71 -4.36 0.95
N ARG A 52 -4.14 -4.65 2.12
CA ARG A 52 -4.74 -5.56 3.12
C ARG A 52 -5.90 -4.94 3.92
N THR A 53 -5.98 -3.62 3.99
CA THR A 53 -7.10 -2.87 4.60
C THR A 53 -8.30 -2.77 3.65
N LEU A 54 -8.06 -2.63 2.35
CA LEU A 54 -9.08 -2.43 1.32
C LEU A 54 -10.25 -3.42 1.37
N PRO A 55 -10.07 -4.75 1.57
CA PRO A 55 -11.17 -5.69 1.67
C PRO A 55 -12.21 -5.31 2.73
N TYR A 56 -11.76 -4.77 3.86
CA TYR A 56 -12.63 -4.33 4.95
C TYR A 56 -13.40 -3.08 4.53
N VAL A 57 -12.72 -2.09 3.93
CA VAL A 57 -13.33 -0.86 3.44
C VAL A 57 -14.38 -1.16 2.35
N ARG A 58 -14.07 -2.06 1.40
CA ARG A 58 -15.05 -2.52 0.39
C ARG A 58 -16.26 -3.18 1.04
N SER A 59 -16.04 -4.10 1.98
CA SER A 59 -17.15 -4.78 2.67
C SER A 59 -18.00 -3.81 3.50
N TRP A 60 -17.41 -2.80 4.14
CA TRP A 60 -18.17 -1.76 4.84
C TRP A 60 -18.94 -0.86 3.89
N TYR A 61 -18.34 -0.46 2.76
CA TYR A 61 -19.02 0.30 1.72
C TYR A 61 -20.26 -0.45 1.21
N GLU A 62 -20.08 -1.70 0.79
CA GLU A 62 -21.19 -2.54 0.29
C GLU A 62 -22.29 -2.71 1.34
N LYS A 63 -21.91 -2.98 2.59
CA LYS A 63 -22.84 -3.29 3.66
C LYS A 63 -23.62 -2.07 4.16
N TYR A 64 -23.00 -0.90 4.23
CA TYR A 64 -23.54 0.25 4.96
C TYR A 64 -23.90 1.46 4.08
N ARG A 65 -23.60 1.45 2.79
CA ARG A 65 -23.94 2.58 1.89
C ARG A 65 -25.45 2.88 1.86
N GLU A 66 -26.30 1.86 1.95
CA GLU A 66 -27.77 2.02 1.98
C GLU A 66 -28.28 2.50 3.36
N ASP A 67 -27.51 2.29 4.42
CA ASP A 67 -27.78 2.82 5.77
C ASP A 67 -27.30 4.27 5.94
N GLY A 68 -26.68 4.84 4.89
CA GLY A 68 -26.26 6.25 4.84
C GLY A 68 -24.76 6.49 5.08
N LEU A 69 -23.93 5.44 5.14
CA LEU A 69 -22.47 5.60 5.21
C LEU A 69 -21.94 6.20 3.90
N VAL A 70 -21.13 7.25 4.02
CA VAL A 70 -20.26 7.69 2.92
C VAL A 70 -18.85 7.17 3.17
N VAL A 71 -18.29 6.45 2.21
CA VAL A 71 -16.85 6.13 2.18
C VAL A 71 -16.18 7.09 1.19
N LEU A 72 -15.09 7.72 1.60
CA LEU A 72 -14.29 8.64 0.80
C LEU A 72 -12.82 8.19 0.83
N GLY A 73 -12.32 7.72 -0.31
CA GLY A 73 -10.89 7.48 -0.51
C GLY A 73 -10.16 8.80 -0.73
N VAL A 74 -9.07 9.03 -0.01
CA VAL A 74 -8.12 10.11 -0.29
C VAL A 74 -6.83 9.48 -0.78
N HIS A 75 -6.66 9.45 -2.09
CA HIS A 75 -5.45 8.94 -2.70
C HIS A 75 -4.33 9.97 -2.55
N THR A 76 -3.40 9.72 -1.64
CA THR A 76 -2.21 10.56 -1.43
C THR A 76 -0.98 9.77 -1.88
N PRO A 77 -0.23 10.21 -2.90
CA PRO A 77 0.82 9.42 -3.51
C PRO A 77 2.08 9.37 -2.63
N GLU A 78 2.58 8.19 -2.32
CA GLU A 78 3.89 7.96 -1.70
C GLU A 78 5.04 8.19 -2.71
N PHE A 79 4.82 7.83 -3.98
CA PHE A 79 5.81 7.96 -5.05
C PHE A 79 5.31 8.85 -6.19
N GLU A 80 6.22 9.46 -6.96
CA GLU A 80 5.86 10.34 -8.08
C GLU A 80 5.01 9.60 -9.13
N VAL A 81 5.28 8.31 -9.35
CA VAL A 81 4.53 7.48 -10.30
C VAL A 81 3.05 7.33 -9.94
N GLU A 82 2.69 7.57 -8.67
CA GLU A 82 1.32 7.48 -8.17
C GLU A 82 0.55 8.79 -8.36
N ARG A 83 1.18 9.83 -8.92
CA ARG A 83 0.51 11.08 -9.30
C ARG A 83 -0.20 11.01 -10.65
N ASP A 84 0.08 9.99 -11.47
CA ASP A 84 -0.62 9.77 -12.74
C ASP A 84 -2.09 9.44 -12.48
N ILE A 85 -2.98 10.38 -12.81
CA ILE A 85 -4.42 10.26 -12.61
C ILE A 85 -4.99 9.02 -13.32
N GLU A 86 -4.48 8.70 -14.51
CA GLU A 86 -4.95 7.52 -15.26
C GLU A 86 -4.48 6.23 -14.60
N GLY A 87 -3.25 6.18 -14.09
CA GLY A 87 -2.72 5.10 -13.25
C GLY A 87 -3.57 4.88 -12.00
N VAL A 88 -3.88 5.94 -11.26
CA VAL A 88 -4.75 5.85 -10.07
C VAL A 88 -6.14 5.35 -10.46
N ARG A 89 -6.72 5.82 -11.57
CA ARG A 89 -8.03 5.36 -12.05
C ARG A 89 -8.02 3.88 -12.41
N ARG A 90 -6.99 3.41 -13.13
CA ARG A 90 -6.83 1.98 -13.46
C ARG A 90 -6.69 1.13 -12.21
N ALA A 91 -5.85 1.55 -11.27
CA ALA A 91 -5.66 0.85 -10.00
C ALA A 91 -6.95 0.78 -9.18
N ALA A 92 -7.64 1.91 -9.00
CA ALA A 92 -8.93 1.98 -8.30
C ALA A 92 -9.97 1.03 -8.92
N ALA A 93 -10.08 1.02 -10.25
CA ALA A 93 -10.99 0.12 -10.97
C ALA A 93 -10.61 -1.35 -10.79
N ALA A 94 -9.32 -1.71 -10.94
CA ALA A 94 -8.83 -3.07 -10.77
C ALA A 94 -9.02 -3.60 -9.33
N MET A 95 -8.97 -2.70 -8.36
CA MET A 95 -9.14 -2.98 -6.93
C MET A 95 -10.62 -3.00 -6.49
N GLY A 96 -11.56 -2.66 -7.37
CA GLY A 96 -13.00 -2.62 -7.05
C GLY A 96 -13.37 -1.45 -6.13
N ILE A 97 -12.69 -0.32 -6.26
CA ILE A 97 -13.01 0.91 -5.55
C ILE A 97 -14.08 1.67 -6.34
N GLU A 98 -15.33 1.55 -5.89
CA GLU A 98 -16.49 2.21 -6.50
C GLU A 98 -16.93 3.48 -5.78
N TYR A 99 -16.46 3.68 -4.54
CA TYR A 99 -16.77 4.88 -3.75
C TYR A 99 -16.00 6.11 -4.25
N PRO A 100 -16.44 7.34 -3.90
CA PRO A 100 -15.73 8.58 -4.19
C PRO A 100 -14.24 8.54 -3.82
N VAL A 101 -13.38 9.04 -4.72
CA VAL A 101 -11.95 9.22 -4.45
C VAL A 101 -11.53 10.67 -4.73
N ALA A 102 -10.97 11.33 -3.72
CA ALA A 102 -10.23 12.58 -3.88
C ALA A 102 -8.77 12.26 -4.22
N LEU A 103 -8.24 12.88 -5.27
CA LEU A 103 -6.82 12.83 -5.60
C LEU A 103 -6.11 13.95 -4.84
N ASP A 104 -5.13 13.60 -4.02
CA ASP A 104 -4.40 14.55 -3.15
C ASP A 104 -2.91 14.61 -3.52
N SER A 105 -2.62 14.82 -4.81
CA SER A 105 -1.24 14.81 -5.34
C SER A 105 -0.31 15.85 -4.68
N ASP A 106 -0.89 16.92 -4.14
CA ASP A 106 -0.20 18.02 -3.47
C ASP A 106 -0.25 17.93 -1.93
N TYR A 107 -0.75 16.82 -1.38
CA TYR A 107 -0.85 16.55 0.07
C TYR A 107 -1.66 17.61 0.83
N ALA A 108 -2.58 18.31 0.17
CA ALA A 108 -3.38 19.38 0.77
C ALA A 108 -4.36 18.81 1.80
N ILE A 109 -5.08 17.74 1.44
CA ILE A 109 -6.03 17.06 2.31
C ILE A 109 -5.29 16.32 3.42
N TRP A 110 -4.21 15.60 3.08
CA TRP A 110 -3.32 14.95 4.03
C TRP A 110 -2.88 15.88 5.16
N ARG A 111 -2.38 17.08 4.81
CA ARG A 111 -1.97 18.09 5.79
C ARG A 111 -3.16 18.65 6.57
N ALA A 112 -4.32 18.85 5.93
CA ALA A 112 -5.51 19.36 6.58
C ALA A 112 -6.03 18.39 7.67
N PHE A 113 -5.90 17.08 7.47
CA PHE A 113 -6.20 16.05 8.47
C PHE A 113 -5.09 15.88 9.52
N GLY A 114 -3.91 16.48 9.32
CA GLY A 114 -2.75 16.21 10.16
C GLY A 114 -2.25 14.76 10.05
N ASN A 115 -2.52 14.11 8.92
CA ASN A 115 -2.22 12.69 8.72
C ASN A 115 -0.70 12.43 8.66
N GLN A 116 -0.29 11.22 9.04
CA GLN A 116 1.15 10.87 9.13
C GLN A 116 1.49 9.48 8.59
N CYS A 117 0.51 8.66 8.20
CA CYS A 117 0.77 7.29 7.74
C CYS A 117 -0.24 6.80 6.70
N TRP A 118 0.17 5.75 5.99
CA TRP A 118 -0.71 4.88 5.22
C TRP A 118 -0.78 3.48 5.87
N PRO A 119 -1.96 2.83 5.90
CA PRO A 119 -3.27 3.44 5.78
C PRO A 119 -3.58 4.34 6.98
N ALA A 120 -4.56 5.23 6.82
CA ALA A 120 -5.20 5.91 7.94
C ALA A 120 -6.71 6.02 7.70
N LEU A 121 -7.51 5.72 8.72
CA LEU A 121 -8.96 5.79 8.68
C LEU A 121 -9.44 6.88 9.66
N TYR A 122 -10.39 7.71 9.23
CA TYR A 122 -11.02 8.75 10.04
C TYR A 122 -12.54 8.60 9.98
N PHE A 123 -13.19 8.64 11.13
CA PHE A 123 -14.61 8.35 11.28
C PHE A 123 -15.34 9.59 11.76
N ALA A 124 -16.12 10.21 10.88
CA ALA A 124 -16.92 11.39 11.19
C ALA A 124 -18.40 11.03 11.38
N ASP A 125 -19.05 11.65 12.37
CA ASP A 125 -20.50 11.54 12.53
C ASP A 125 -21.29 12.42 11.54
N ALA A 126 -22.63 12.32 11.58
CA ALA A 126 -23.51 13.07 10.68
C ALA A 126 -23.43 14.60 10.86
N VAL A 127 -22.88 15.09 11.97
CA VAL A 127 -22.60 16.52 12.16
C VAL A 127 -21.13 16.84 11.88
N GLY A 128 -20.42 16.00 11.14
CA GLY A 128 -19.06 16.26 10.67
C GLY A 128 -18.03 16.40 11.79
N GLN A 129 -18.25 15.80 12.96
CA GLN A 129 -17.25 15.70 14.02
C GLN A 129 -16.49 14.39 13.88
N LEU A 130 -15.16 14.44 13.98
CA LEU A 130 -14.33 13.24 14.07
C LEU A 130 -14.53 12.58 15.44
N ARG A 131 -14.88 11.31 15.42
CA ARG A 131 -15.23 10.52 16.61
C ARG A 131 -14.26 9.37 16.88
N HIS A 132 -13.44 9.05 15.89
CA HIS A 132 -12.40 8.05 15.96
C HIS A 132 -11.44 8.24 14.78
N HIS A 133 -10.20 7.77 14.95
CA HIS A 133 -9.24 7.54 13.87
C HIS A 133 -8.44 6.26 14.14
N ARG A 134 -7.95 5.65 13.07
CA ARG A 134 -7.04 4.49 13.12
C ARG A 134 -5.84 4.76 12.22
N PHE A 135 -4.66 4.72 12.79
CA PHE A 135 -3.39 4.76 12.07
C PHE A 135 -2.84 3.35 11.89
N GLY A 136 -2.41 3.05 10.66
CA GLY A 136 -1.85 1.76 10.30
C GLY A 136 -2.91 0.65 10.15
N GLU A 137 -2.45 -0.50 9.68
CA GLU A 137 -3.26 -1.68 9.40
C GLU A 137 -3.85 -2.31 10.68
N GLY A 138 -5.09 -2.81 10.62
CA GLY A 138 -5.72 -3.57 11.71
C GLY A 138 -6.87 -2.85 12.43
N GLU A 139 -7.29 -3.40 13.58
CA GLU A 139 -8.43 -2.90 14.40
C GLU A 139 -9.76 -2.81 13.61
N TYR A 140 -9.94 -3.70 12.64
CA TYR A 140 -11.10 -3.67 11.76
C TYR A 140 -12.42 -3.92 12.50
N GLU A 141 -12.45 -4.83 13.48
CA GLU A 141 -13.67 -5.13 14.23
C GLU A 141 -14.16 -3.92 15.02
N TYR A 142 -13.25 -3.23 15.73
CA TYR A 142 -13.60 -2.03 16.48
C TYR A 142 -13.96 -0.86 15.55
N SER A 143 -13.22 -0.69 14.45
CA SER A 143 -13.53 0.29 13.40
C SER A 143 -14.96 0.09 12.86
N GLU A 144 -15.37 -1.15 12.61
CA GLU A 144 -16.73 -1.45 12.16
C GLU A 144 -17.78 -1.16 13.23
N LEU A 145 -17.50 -1.48 14.50
CA LEU A 145 -18.40 -1.15 15.61
C LEU A 145 -18.58 0.37 15.73
N VAL A 146 -17.52 1.15 15.53
CA VAL A 146 -17.60 2.62 15.45
C VAL A 146 -18.53 3.05 14.32
N LEU A 147 -18.36 2.52 13.10
CA LEU A 147 -19.25 2.83 11.97
C LEU A 147 -20.72 2.54 12.31
N GLN A 148 -20.99 1.37 12.89
CA GLN A 148 -22.36 1.01 13.29
C GLN A 148 -22.93 1.96 14.35
N LEU A 149 -22.12 2.41 15.31
CA LEU A 149 -22.54 3.41 16.31
C LEU A 149 -22.85 4.75 15.66
N LEU A 150 -22.02 5.21 14.72
CA LEU A 150 -22.22 6.46 14.00
C LEU A 150 -23.49 6.43 13.13
N LEU A 151 -23.74 5.32 12.44
CA LEU A 151 -24.95 5.10 11.63
C LEU A 151 -26.22 5.13 12.49
N ARG A 152 -26.24 4.42 13.63
CA ARG A 152 -27.36 4.47 14.57
C ARG A 152 -27.55 5.87 15.15
N GLY A 153 -26.45 6.57 15.47
CA GLY A 153 -26.47 7.96 15.92
C GLY A 153 -27.03 8.94 14.88
N ALA A 154 -26.90 8.63 13.58
CA ALA A 154 -27.48 9.38 12.48
C ALA A 154 -28.95 9.02 12.19
N GLY A 155 -29.55 8.10 12.94
CA GLY A 155 -30.96 7.70 12.81
C GLY A 155 -31.21 6.46 11.95
N ALA A 156 -30.18 5.74 11.51
CA ALA A 156 -30.37 4.47 10.82
C ALA A 156 -30.93 3.41 11.79
N SER A 157 -32.13 2.90 11.49
CA SER A 157 -32.90 2.04 12.39
C SER A 157 -32.61 0.55 12.25
N ASN A 158 -32.04 0.11 11.12
CA ASN A 158 -31.83 -1.30 10.78
C ASN A 158 -30.36 -1.69 10.57
N VAL A 159 -29.42 -0.95 11.17
CA VAL A 159 -27.98 -1.24 11.05
C VAL A 159 -27.68 -2.62 11.66
N SER A 160 -27.36 -3.59 10.79
CA SER A 160 -27.00 -4.95 11.19
C SER A 160 -25.88 -4.94 12.23
N GLY A 161 -26.08 -5.70 13.32
CA GLY A 161 -25.10 -5.79 14.42
C GLY A 161 -23.97 -6.78 14.19
N GLY A 162 -24.07 -7.68 13.20
CA GLY A 162 -22.97 -8.57 12.84
C GLY A 162 -21.82 -7.80 12.21
N LEU A 163 -20.60 -8.33 12.22
CA LEU A 163 -19.47 -7.77 11.48
C LEU A 163 -19.57 -8.13 9.98
N ALA A 164 -18.84 -7.41 9.13
CA ALA A 164 -18.86 -7.60 7.70
C ALA A 164 -18.09 -8.88 7.33
N ALA A 165 -18.61 -9.64 6.36
CA ALA A 165 -17.92 -10.83 5.89
C ALA A 165 -16.81 -10.41 4.91
N VAL A 166 -15.56 -10.51 5.34
CA VAL A 166 -14.41 -10.08 4.54
C VAL A 166 -13.78 -11.29 3.82
N ARG A 167 -13.55 -11.15 2.52
CA ARG A 167 -12.90 -12.16 1.68
C ARG A 167 -11.54 -11.66 1.19
N ALA A 168 -10.57 -11.60 2.09
CA ALA A 168 -9.19 -11.27 1.77
C ALA A 168 -8.45 -12.50 1.17
N ARG A 169 -7.88 -12.37 -0.03
CA ARG A 169 -7.15 -13.43 -0.74
C ARG A 169 -5.93 -12.87 -1.46
N GLY A 170 -4.97 -13.74 -1.79
CA GLY A 170 -3.76 -13.32 -2.51
C GLY A 170 -3.00 -12.26 -1.71
N VAL A 171 -2.66 -11.14 -2.34
CA VAL A 171 -1.96 -10.01 -1.73
C VAL A 171 -2.78 -9.27 -0.65
N GLU A 172 -4.11 -9.40 -0.69
CA GLU A 172 -5.00 -8.80 0.31
C GLU A 172 -5.07 -9.60 1.62
N ALA A 173 -4.55 -10.83 1.64
CA ALA A 173 -4.56 -11.68 2.82
C ALA A 173 -3.73 -11.04 3.97
N PRO A 174 -4.17 -11.16 5.24
CA PRO A 174 -3.46 -10.59 6.38
C PRO A 174 -2.00 -11.02 6.45
N ALA A 175 -1.14 -10.14 6.94
CA ALA A 175 0.24 -10.49 7.21
C ALA A 175 0.36 -11.59 8.28
N ASP A 176 1.46 -12.33 8.25
CA ASP A 176 1.90 -13.15 9.37
C ASP A 176 2.60 -12.28 10.42
N TRP A 177 1.81 -11.62 11.28
CA TRP A 177 2.31 -10.64 12.24
C TRP A 177 3.29 -11.21 13.28
N ASP A 178 3.18 -12.50 13.58
CA ASP A 178 4.07 -13.17 14.53
C ASP A 178 5.48 -13.39 13.93
N GLU A 179 5.57 -13.45 12.59
CA GLU A 179 6.81 -13.71 11.86
C GLU A 179 7.20 -12.56 10.91
N LEU A 180 6.61 -11.37 11.07
CA LEU A 180 6.98 -10.18 10.31
C LEU A 180 8.08 -9.40 11.03
N ARG A 181 9.34 -9.61 10.63
CA ARG A 181 10.53 -8.98 11.27
C ARG A 181 11.35 -8.11 10.32
N SER A 182 10.98 -8.07 9.04
CA SER A 182 11.58 -7.14 8.06
C SER A 182 10.73 -5.87 7.92
N PRO A 183 11.34 -4.68 8.10
CA PRO A 183 10.66 -3.40 7.90
C PRO A 183 10.56 -3.08 6.41
N GLU A 184 9.71 -2.12 6.05
CA GLU A 184 9.74 -1.53 4.69
C GLU A 184 11.15 -1.05 4.36
N THR A 185 11.65 -1.45 3.19
CA THR A 185 13.03 -1.20 2.77
C THR A 185 13.03 -0.37 1.50
N TYR A 186 13.21 0.95 1.65
CA TYR A 186 13.25 1.88 0.52
C TYR A 186 14.57 1.81 -0.24
N ILE A 187 14.47 1.84 -1.56
CA ILE A 187 15.61 1.72 -2.48
C ILE A 187 16.14 3.10 -2.89
N GLY A 188 15.28 4.11 -2.98
CA GLY A 188 15.67 5.49 -3.28
C GLY A 188 16.32 6.19 -2.08
N TYR A 189 17.24 7.12 -2.35
CA TYR A 189 18.09 7.72 -1.31
C TYR A 189 17.36 8.59 -0.29
N ASP A 190 16.11 9.02 -0.53
CA ASP A 190 15.34 9.83 0.43
C ASP A 190 15.07 9.10 1.75
N ARG A 191 14.92 7.77 1.69
CA ARG A 191 14.57 6.91 2.84
C ARG A 191 15.42 5.65 2.90
N LEU A 192 16.54 5.63 2.18
CA LEU A 192 17.41 4.46 2.05
C LEU A 192 18.02 4.09 3.39
N GLU A 193 17.84 2.83 3.77
CA GLU A 193 18.45 2.22 4.95
C GLU A 193 18.98 0.83 4.61
N ASN A 194 19.97 0.34 5.37
CA ASN A 194 20.51 -1.02 5.27
C ASN A 194 21.04 -1.44 3.88
N PHE A 195 21.44 -0.48 3.04
CA PHE A 195 22.13 -0.75 1.78
C PHE A 195 23.52 -1.33 2.01
N ALA A 196 23.84 -2.42 1.33
CA ALA A 196 25.01 -3.25 1.59
C ALA A 196 25.77 -3.70 0.33
N SER A 197 25.53 -3.09 -0.84
CA SER A 197 26.41 -3.35 -2.00
C SER A 197 27.87 -3.05 -1.65
N ALA A 198 28.80 -3.77 -2.29
CA ALA A 198 30.22 -3.54 -2.10
C ALA A 198 30.63 -2.14 -2.58
N GLY A 199 31.26 -1.38 -1.69
CA GLY A 199 31.69 0.00 -1.96
C GLY A 199 30.68 1.06 -1.51
N PRO A 200 30.98 2.35 -1.73
CA PRO A 200 30.07 3.44 -1.38
C PRO A 200 28.87 3.48 -2.32
N ALA A 201 27.74 3.99 -1.81
CA ALA A 201 26.58 4.33 -2.61
C ALA A 201 26.78 5.69 -3.30
N PHE A 202 26.25 5.84 -4.51
CA PHE A 202 26.26 7.10 -5.24
C PHE A 202 24.86 7.49 -5.71
N TRP A 203 24.57 8.78 -5.65
CA TRP A 203 23.25 9.35 -5.90
C TRP A 203 23.20 9.99 -7.29
N ASP A 204 22.08 9.79 -8.00
CA ASP A 204 21.78 10.44 -9.28
C ASP A 204 22.85 10.26 -10.37
N GLN A 205 23.68 9.22 -10.25
CA GLN A 205 24.68 8.86 -11.25
C GLN A 205 24.74 7.33 -11.47
N PRO A 206 24.93 6.86 -12.71
CA PRO A 206 25.14 5.45 -13.02
C PRO A 206 26.35 4.88 -12.28
N GLN A 207 26.19 3.70 -11.68
CA GLN A 207 27.26 2.96 -11.01
C GLN A 207 27.07 1.46 -11.12
N VAL A 208 28.20 0.75 -11.26
CA VAL A 208 28.22 -0.71 -11.23
C VAL A 208 28.38 -1.18 -9.79
N TYR A 209 27.34 -1.79 -9.24
CA TYR A 209 27.34 -2.38 -7.91
C TYR A 209 27.63 -3.88 -7.96
N ALA A 210 28.14 -4.41 -6.85
CA ALA A 210 28.38 -5.83 -6.64
C ALA A 210 27.86 -6.27 -5.26
N LEU A 211 27.57 -7.57 -5.12
CA LEU A 211 27.15 -8.12 -3.83
C LEU A 211 28.28 -8.04 -2.79
N PRO A 212 27.95 -7.82 -1.51
CA PRO A 212 28.88 -8.07 -0.43
C PRO A 212 29.12 -9.59 -0.28
N HIS A 213 30.14 -9.97 0.50
CA HIS A 213 30.38 -11.38 0.83
C HIS A 213 29.22 -12.04 1.58
N THR A 214 28.49 -11.28 2.40
CA THR A 214 27.34 -11.77 3.17
C THR A 214 26.38 -10.61 3.43
N LEU A 215 25.08 -10.88 3.32
CA LEU A 215 24.01 -9.97 3.74
C LEU A 215 23.55 -10.35 5.15
N GLN A 216 23.54 -9.38 6.07
CA GLN A 216 22.86 -9.53 7.36
C GLN A 216 21.35 -9.42 7.18
N LEU A 217 20.57 -9.90 8.16
CA LEU A 217 19.12 -9.72 8.15
C LEU A 217 18.75 -8.23 7.97
N ASN A 218 17.78 -7.99 7.10
CA ASN A 218 17.27 -6.68 6.67
C ASN A 218 18.25 -5.85 5.83
N GLN A 219 19.37 -6.42 5.38
CA GLN A 219 20.25 -5.79 4.40
C GLN A 219 19.89 -6.19 2.97
N TRP A 220 20.16 -5.27 2.06
CA TRP A 220 19.94 -5.46 0.63
C TRP A 220 21.08 -4.86 -0.20
N ALA A 221 21.24 -5.35 -1.42
CA ALA A 221 22.31 -4.93 -2.31
C ALA A 221 21.85 -4.93 -3.77
N LEU A 222 22.35 -3.97 -4.53
CA LEU A 222 22.29 -3.92 -5.98
C LEU A 222 23.48 -4.65 -6.60
N VAL A 223 23.25 -5.21 -7.80
CA VAL A 223 24.27 -5.80 -8.66
C VAL A 223 24.05 -5.34 -10.10
N GLY A 224 25.12 -4.97 -10.79
CA GLY A 224 25.04 -4.42 -12.15
C GLY A 224 24.97 -2.90 -12.17
N ASP A 225 24.68 -2.33 -13.33
CA ASP A 225 24.67 -0.88 -13.55
C ASP A 225 23.33 -0.26 -13.14
N TRP A 226 23.32 0.46 -12.03
CA TRP A 226 22.14 1.12 -11.47
C TRP A 226 22.39 2.60 -11.20
N THR A 227 21.33 3.40 -11.31
CA THR A 227 21.29 4.78 -10.82
C THR A 227 20.36 4.83 -9.61
N ILE A 228 20.88 5.12 -8.41
CA ILE A 228 20.05 5.33 -7.22
C ILE A 228 19.54 6.78 -7.26
N GLY A 229 18.28 6.94 -7.62
CA GLY A 229 17.59 8.21 -7.59
C GLY A 229 16.90 8.47 -6.26
N ARG A 230 16.20 9.60 -6.20
CA ARG A 230 15.55 10.10 -5.00
C ARG A 230 14.57 9.11 -4.37
N GLN A 231 13.66 8.56 -5.18
CA GLN A 231 12.58 7.66 -4.71
C GLN A 231 12.76 6.21 -5.17
N ALA A 232 13.58 5.96 -6.19
CA ALA A 232 13.77 4.64 -6.80
C ALA A 232 15.19 4.46 -7.31
N ALA A 233 15.65 3.21 -7.42
CA ALA A 233 16.79 2.88 -8.27
C ALA A 233 16.32 2.46 -9.67
N VAL A 234 17.04 2.92 -10.68
CA VAL A 234 16.77 2.62 -12.10
C VAL A 234 17.88 1.73 -12.64
N LEU A 235 17.50 0.64 -13.30
CA LEU A 235 18.46 -0.27 -13.93
C LEU A 235 18.92 0.29 -15.28
N ASN A 236 20.21 0.60 -15.42
CA ASN A 236 20.74 1.20 -16.65
C ASN A 236 21.04 0.14 -17.74
N ALA A 237 21.38 -1.09 -17.36
CA ALA A 237 21.74 -2.18 -18.28
C ALA A 237 21.09 -3.51 -17.87
N SER A 238 20.75 -4.36 -18.84
CA SER A 238 20.13 -5.66 -18.54
C SER A 238 21.06 -6.59 -17.75
N GLY A 239 20.47 -7.54 -17.03
CA GLY A 239 21.20 -8.48 -16.18
C GLY A 239 21.54 -7.97 -14.78
N GLY A 240 21.09 -6.75 -14.43
CA GLY A 240 21.18 -6.27 -13.06
C GLY A 240 20.27 -7.03 -12.12
N ARG A 241 20.64 -7.03 -10.84
CA ARG A 241 19.95 -7.76 -9.78
C ARG A 241 19.78 -6.91 -8.52
N ILE A 242 18.82 -7.31 -7.70
CA ILE A 242 18.67 -6.85 -6.32
C ILE A 242 18.62 -8.09 -5.43
N ALA A 243 19.43 -8.12 -4.38
CA ALA A 243 19.43 -9.15 -3.35
C ALA A 243 18.96 -8.57 -2.02
N HIS A 244 18.17 -9.31 -1.25
CA HIS A 244 17.67 -8.89 0.06
C HIS A 244 17.63 -10.09 1.02
N ARG A 245 18.17 -9.93 2.23
CA ARG A 245 18.04 -10.92 3.30
C ARG A 245 16.91 -10.49 4.24
N PHE A 246 15.83 -11.26 4.29
CA PHE A 246 14.60 -10.87 4.98
C PHE A 246 14.05 -11.98 5.89
N HIS A 247 13.10 -11.61 6.74
CA HIS A 247 12.31 -12.50 7.60
C HIS A 247 10.85 -12.02 7.60
N ALA A 248 10.04 -12.67 6.76
CA ALA A 248 8.61 -12.49 6.62
C ALA A 248 8.02 -13.65 5.80
N ARG A 249 6.71 -13.91 5.86
CA ARG A 249 6.07 -14.92 5.01
C ARG A 249 6.06 -14.46 3.56
N ASP A 250 5.66 -13.22 3.33
CA ASP A 250 5.50 -12.63 2.02
C ASP A 250 6.58 -11.57 1.76
N LEU A 251 7.10 -11.54 0.53
CA LEU A 251 7.98 -10.45 0.04
C LEU A 251 7.36 -9.85 -1.21
N HIS A 252 7.27 -8.53 -1.19
CA HIS A 252 6.76 -7.72 -2.30
C HIS A 252 7.82 -6.70 -2.72
N LEU A 253 7.75 -6.27 -3.97
CA LEU A 253 8.56 -5.17 -4.48
C LEU A 253 7.67 -4.25 -5.32
N VAL A 254 7.69 -2.95 -5.00
CA VAL A 254 7.05 -1.93 -5.84
C VAL A 254 7.98 -1.63 -7.00
N MET A 255 7.47 -1.82 -8.21
CA MET A 255 8.22 -1.61 -9.45
C MET A 255 7.37 -0.86 -10.48
N ALA A 256 8.05 -0.17 -11.39
CA ALA A 256 7.45 0.40 -12.59
C ALA A 256 8.32 0.10 -13.83
N PRO A 257 7.71 -0.08 -15.01
CA PRO A 257 8.45 -0.13 -16.26
C PRO A 257 9.10 1.24 -16.56
N PRO A 258 10.04 1.31 -17.51
CA PRO A 258 10.54 2.58 -18.02
C PRO A 258 9.40 3.46 -18.59
N PRO A 259 9.57 4.79 -18.69
CA PRO A 259 8.51 5.72 -19.15
C PRO A 259 7.94 5.49 -20.55
N ASN A 260 8.55 4.61 -21.36
CA ASN A 260 8.02 4.19 -22.66
C ASN A 260 7.10 2.95 -22.55
N ASP A 261 6.74 2.55 -21.32
CA ASP A 261 5.92 1.39 -20.97
C ASP A 261 6.44 0.06 -21.54
N GLN A 262 7.73 -0.03 -21.84
CA GLN A 262 8.32 -1.28 -22.28
C GLN A 262 8.30 -2.31 -21.15
N PRO A 263 7.71 -3.50 -21.34
CA PRO A 263 7.71 -4.53 -20.31
C PRO A 263 9.12 -4.97 -19.92
N VAL A 264 9.37 -5.14 -18.62
CA VAL A 264 10.67 -5.60 -18.11
C VAL A 264 10.52 -6.98 -17.49
N ARG A 265 11.09 -8.00 -18.12
CA ARG A 265 11.04 -9.37 -17.61
C ARG A 265 12.04 -9.54 -16.46
N PHE A 266 11.67 -10.37 -15.49
CA PHE A 266 12.52 -10.70 -14.37
C PHE A 266 12.43 -12.19 -14.03
N SER A 267 13.41 -12.69 -13.28
CA SER A 267 13.36 -13.97 -12.59
C SER A 267 13.77 -13.80 -11.14
N VAL A 268 13.09 -14.48 -10.21
CA VAL A 268 13.40 -14.44 -8.79
C VAL A 268 13.97 -15.78 -8.31
N ARG A 269 14.77 -15.71 -7.25
CA ARG A 269 15.34 -16.85 -6.55
C ARG A 269 15.19 -16.67 -5.04
N LEU A 270 15.03 -17.78 -4.34
CA LEU A 270 14.98 -17.85 -2.89
C LEU A 270 16.03 -18.86 -2.42
N GLY A 271 17.02 -18.42 -1.65
CA GLY A 271 18.14 -19.26 -1.25
C GLY A 271 19.01 -19.75 -2.42
N GLY A 272 18.99 -19.06 -3.56
CA GLY A 272 19.72 -19.42 -4.78
C GLY A 272 18.96 -20.33 -5.75
N GLU A 273 17.81 -20.87 -5.35
CA GLU A 273 16.97 -21.76 -6.16
C GLU A 273 15.69 -21.04 -6.65
N PRO A 274 15.03 -21.52 -7.73
CA PRO A 274 13.69 -21.07 -8.08
C PRO A 274 12.72 -21.21 -6.89
N PRO A 275 11.75 -20.31 -6.71
CA PRO A 275 10.92 -20.27 -5.50
C PRO A 275 9.95 -21.46 -5.38
N GLY A 276 9.61 -22.12 -6.50
CA GLY A 276 8.68 -23.25 -6.50
C GLY A 276 7.35 -22.90 -5.82
N ALA A 277 6.94 -23.70 -4.81
CA ALA A 277 5.72 -23.45 -4.05
C ALA A 277 5.74 -22.16 -3.20
N ALA A 278 6.91 -21.51 -3.06
CA ALA A 278 7.04 -20.22 -2.39
C ALA A 278 6.90 -19.02 -3.33
N GLY A 279 6.61 -19.23 -4.62
CA GLY A 279 6.35 -18.17 -5.58
C GLY A 279 5.10 -17.36 -5.21
N GLY A 280 5.19 -16.04 -5.31
CA GLY A 280 4.05 -15.15 -5.16
C GLY A 280 3.16 -15.15 -6.41
N ILE A 281 2.02 -14.43 -6.34
CA ILE A 281 1.05 -14.38 -7.45
C ILE A 281 1.59 -13.72 -8.72
N ASP A 282 2.72 -12.99 -8.63
CA ASP A 282 3.35 -12.30 -9.75
C ASP A 282 4.56 -13.05 -10.33
N THR A 283 4.71 -14.31 -9.96
CA THR A 283 5.75 -15.21 -10.48
C THR A 283 5.15 -16.53 -10.93
N ASP A 284 5.67 -17.09 -12.02
CA ASP A 284 5.35 -18.46 -12.42
C ASP A 284 6.12 -19.50 -11.58
N GLU A 285 5.94 -20.80 -11.88
CA GLU A 285 6.61 -21.90 -11.17
C GLU A 285 8.15 -21.86 -11.23
N ARG A 286 8.72 -21.14 -12.20
CA ARG A 286 10.16 -20.94 -12.38
C ARG A 286 10.66 -19.67 -11.70
N GLY A 287 9.77 -18.90 -11.09
CA GLY A 287 10.08 -17.59 -10.53
C GLY A 287 10.14 -16.47 -11.57
N GLU A 288 9.65 -16.69 -12.79
CA GLU A 288 9.69 -15.70 -13.86
C GLU A 288 8.45 -14.80 -13.81
N GLY A 289 8.61 -13.53 -14.18
CA GLY A 289 7.53 -12.55 -14.19
C GLY A 289 7.85 -11.36 -15.09
N THR A 290 6.95 -10.39 -15.16
CA THR A 290 7.13 -9.20 -16.00
C THR A 290 6.55 -7.97 -15.33
N VAL A 291 7.34 -6.89 -15.28
CA VAL A 291 6.88 -5.57 -14.88
C VAL A 291 6.26 -4.90 -16.10
N THR A 292 4.97 -4.57 -16.00
CA THR A 292 4.17 -4.00 -17.10
C THR A 292 3.52 -2.68 -16.73
N GLU A 293 3.41 -2.37 -15.44
CA GLU A 293 2.81 -1.15 -14.94
C GLU A 293 3.36 -0.82 -13.55
N PRO A 294 3.24 0.44 -13.08
CA PRO A 294 3.56 0.79 -11.71
C PRO A 294 2.59 0.12 -10.74
N ARG A 295 3.07 -0.83 -9.92
CA ARG A 295 2.31 -1.42 -8.83
C ARG A 295 3.21 -2.16 -7.84
N LEU A 296 2.60 -2.68 -6.79
CA LEU A 296 3.20 -3.69 -5.94
C LEU A 296 3.14 -5.07 -6.62
N TYR A 297 4.28 -5.77 -6.63
CA TYR A 297 4.41 -7.15 -7.11
C TYR A 297 4.66 -8.08 -5.92
N GLN A 298 3.80 -9.09 -5.69
CA GLN A 298 4.02 -10.15 -4.71
C GLN A 298 4.90 -11.24 -5.32
N LEU A 299 6.16 -11.29 -4.87
CA LEU A 299 7.19 -12.13 -5.48
C LEU A 299 7.40 -13.44 -4.72
N ILE A 300 7.23 -13.42 -3.40
CA ILE A 300 7.37 -14.60 -2.54
C ILE A 300 6.17 -14.70 -1.60
N ARG A 301 5.73 -15.93 -1.35
CA ARG A 301 4.83 -16.33 -0.27
C ARG A 301 5.28 -17.69 0.27
N GLN A 302 6.03 -17.70 1.37
CA GLN A 302 6.61 -18.92 1.93
C GLN A 302 5.52 -19.87 2.45
N PRO A 303 5.54 -21.16 2.09
CA PRO A 303 4.69 -22.17 2.71
C PRO A 303 5.30 -22.67 4.02
N GLY A 304 4.46 -22.96 5.00
CA GLY A 304 4.91 -23.55 6.26
C GLY A 304 5.59 -22.54 7.18
N ALA A 305 6.66 -22.98 7.87
CA ALA A 305 7.34 -22.16 8.86
C ALA A 305 8.16 -21.04 8.20
N VAL A 306 7.97 -19.80 8.67
CA VAL A 306 8.74 -18.64 8.21
C VAL A 306 10.16 -18.73 8.75
N THR A 307 11.13 -18.50 7.85
CA THR A 307 12.56 -18.50 8.18
C THR A 307 13.24 -17.33 7.49
N ASP A 308 14.43 -16.96 7.97
CA ASP A 308 15.26 -15.98 7.29
C ASP A 308 15.66 -16.49 5.90
N GLN A 309 15.35 -15.73 4.85
CA GLN A 309 15.60 -16.09 3.47
C GLN A 309 16.44 -15.05 2.74
N THR A 310 17.22 -15.50 1.76
CA THR A 310 17.93 -14.62 0.84
C THR A 310 17.17 -14.62 -0.47
N PHE A 311 16.54 -13.50 -0.78
CA PHE A 311 15.84 -13.25 -2.02
C PHE A 311 16.79 -12.61 -3.03
N GLU A 312 16.68 -13.00 -4.28
CA GLU A 312 17.29 -12.30 -5.41
C GLU A 312 16.26 -12.11 -6.53
N ILE A 313 16.21 -10.92 -7.13
CA ILE A 313 15.53 -10.66 -8.40
C ILE A 313 16.55 -10.26 -9.44
N ALA A 314 16.49 -10.90 -10.61
CA ALA A 314 17.33 -10.60 -11.77
C ALA A 314 16.45 -10.10 -12.92
N PHE A 315 16.80 -8.94 -13.47
CA PHE A 315 16.08 -8.32 -14.57
C PHE A 315 16.72 -8.68 -15.92
N LEU A 316 15.93 -9.24 -16.82
CA LEU A 316 16.38 -9.67 -18.16
C LEU A 316 16.43 -8.50 -19.14
N ASP A 317 15.64 -7.46 -18.87
CA ASP A 317 15.59 -6.21 -19.62
C ASP A 317 16.03 -5.05 -18.72
N HIS A 318 16.33 -3.88 -19.29
CA HIS A 318 16.78 -2.69 -18.55
C HIS A 318 15.63 -1.70 -18.33
N GLY A 319 15.88 -0.64 -17.55
CA GLY A 319 14.96 0.48 -17.39
C GLY A 319 13.91 0.30 -16.31
N VAL A 320 13.90 -0.82 -15.57
CA VAL A 320 12.99 -0.98 -14.42
C VAL A 320 13.32 0.05 -13.34
N HIS A 321 12.27 0.61 -12.74
CA HIS A 321 12.35 1.43 -11.54
C HIS A 321 11.93 0.56 -10.35
N ALA A 322 12.79 0.42 -9.35
CA ALA A 322 12.51 -0.32 -8.11
C ALA A 322 12.46 0.66 -6.92
N TYR A 323 11.36 0.64 -6.16
CA TYR A 323 11.03 1.68 -5.18
C TYR A 323 11.23 1.23 -3.73
N VAL A 324 10.54 0.16 -3.33
CA VAL A 324 10.50 -0.31 -1.94
C VAL A 324 10.18 -1.80 -1.86
N PHE A 325 10.89 -2.53 -1.00
CA PHE A 325 10.45 -3.85 -0.55
C PHE A 325 9.49 -3.71 0.62
N THR A 326 8.39 -4.44 0.57
CA THR A 326 7.43 -4.54 1.66
C THR A 326 7.09 -6.00 1.94
N PHE A 327 6.55 -6.27 3.11
CA PHE A 327 6.50 -7.61 3.69
C PHE A 327 5.12 -7.93 4.26
N GLY A 328 4.86 -9.22 4.49
CA GLY A 328 3.62 -9.71 5.09
C GLY A 328 3.72 -11.16 5.51
#